data_AF-A0A4R0R7L1-F1
#
_entry.id   AF-A0A4R0R7L1-F1
#
_cell.length_a   1.000
_cell.length_b   1.000
_cell.length_c   1.000
_cell.angle_alpha   90.00
_cell.angle_beta   90.00
_cell.angle_gamma   90.00
#
_symmetry.space_group_name_H-M   'P 1'
#
loop_
_entity.id
_entity.type
_entity.pdbx_description
1 polymer ?
#
loop_
_entity_poly.entity_id
_entity_poly.type
_entity_poly.pdbx_seq_one_letter_code
_entity_poly.pdbx_strand_id
1 'polypeptide(L)'
;MANPVAGDGAPPTRFAGVAMNGEHSTDAIDWRLVIAHEPRMVKDWMIYLHAHEDDRVVDLLNTLAETLPQEQLLRLRPVWAETQLSCVLIDILLGPDMNWEDSDPELFKGRFYSLAILRILAYLLSLITDASDSRMLARHSGAHARECADALLSRMERFVEAIWDRRHMVPKIPDGETAYHAAKLNFISVMSWFIEAVVKDGEEGYRDILKNILAVLTLPLHHLQLDRKNSQEYITKLYASPIHITGKRVWLDTLNALIAINSPDSGRSLKVDMIQAWKAYGTAIGLSQHSRILNIANTSLKGPSEPNETAAYWRTPKRCFWKACGCAVGIHSGHRVRVCKGCYKVLYCHVNCQTRDWEAGHREVCRKL
;
A
#
# COMPACT_ATOMS: atom_id res chain seq x y z
N MET A 1 13.04 -14.42 40.93
CA MET A 1 12.44 -13.64 39.82
C MET A 1 13.06 -12.27 39.90
N ALA A 2 13.73 -11.80 38.84
CA ALA A 2 14.26 -10.44 38.81
C ALA A 2 13.10 -9.44 38.80
N ASN A 3 13.24 -8.31 39.51
CA ASN A 3 12.27 -7.23 39.44
C ASN A 3 12.32 -6.59 38.04
N PRO A 4 11.18 -6.26 37.42
CA PRO A 4 11.16 -5.53 36.16
C PRO A 4 11.86 -4.19 36.33
N VAL A 5 12.67 -3.83 35.33
CA VAL A 5 13.46 -2.61 35.32
C VAL A 5 12.63 -1.54 34.66
N ALA A 6 12.34 -0.46 35.37
CA ALA A 6 11.70 0.72 34.81
C ALA A 6 12.71 1.86 34.87
N GLY A 7 13.37 2.14 33.74
CA GLY A 7 13.94 3.48 33.52
C GLY A 7 12.80 4.50 33.42
N ASP A 8 13.09 5.80 33.59
CA ASP A 8 12.07 6.85 33.52
C ASP A 8 11.27 6.77 32.21
N GLY A 9 10.03 6.25 32.29
CA GLY A 9 9.12 6.09 31.16
C GLY A 9 9.32 4.86 30.26
N ALA A 10 10.37 4.05 30.48
CA ALA A 10 10.60 2.84 29.69
C ALA A 10 9.59 1.74 30.05
N PRO A 11 9.03 1.00 29.07
CA PRO A 11 8.18 -0.16 29.34
C PRO A 11 8.92 -1.20 30.19
N PRO A 12 8.26 -1.87 31.14
CA PRO A 12 8.93 -2.84 31.98
C PRO A 12 9.32 -4.09 31.17
N THR A 13 10.51 -4.64 31.43
CA THR A 13 10.89 -5.99 30.97
C THR A 13 11.75 -6.71 32.00
N ARG A 14 11.60 -8.03 32.11
CA ARG A 14 12.49 -8.88 32.93
C ARG A 14 13.78 -9.30 32.19
N PHE A 15 13.93 -8.91 30.94
CA PHE A 15 15.03 -9.30 30.05
C PHE A 15 16.01 -8.16 29.76
N ALA A 16 16.01 -7.11 30.58
CA ALA A 16 17.05 -6.09 30.57
C ALA A 16 18.33 -6.67 31.18
N GLY A 17 19.44 -6.60 30.44
CA GLY A 17 20.74 -7.03 30.92
C GLY A 17 21.20 -6.26 32.16
N VAL A 18 22.07 -6.89 32.94
CA VAL A 18 22.75 -6.24 34.07
C VAL A 18 24.01 -5.59 33.53
N ALA A 19 24.12 -4.27 33.64
CA ALA A 19 25.32 -3.52 33.30
C ALA A 19 26.49 -3.86 34.23
N MET A 20 27.71 -3.46 33.86
CA MET A 20 28.91 -3.79 34.65
C MET A 20 28.90 -3.24 36.09
N ASN A 21 28.10 -2.21 36.37
CA ASN A 21 27.92 -1.64 37.71
C ASN A 21 26.84 -2.35 38.54
N GLY A 22 26.22 -3.41 38.03
CA GLY A 22 25.11 -4.12 38.69
C GLY A 22 23.75 -3.46 38.50
N GLU A 23 23.67 -2.29 37.86
CA GLU A 23 22.41 -1.67 37.47
C GLU A 23 21.89 -2.32 36.21
N HIS A 24 20.57 -2.43 36.08
CA HIS A 24 20.01 -2.93 34.85
C HIS A 24 20.10 -1.86 33.76
N SER A 25 20.70 -2.21 32.63
CA SER A 25 20.78 -1.33 31.47
C SER A 25 19.75 -1.76 30.43
N THR A 26 19.00 -0.78 29.94
CA THR A 26 18.13 -0.94 28.77
C THR A 26 18.95 -1.20 27.49
N ASP A 27 20.26 -0.92 27.49
CA ASP A 27 21.13 -1.10 26.32
C ASP A 27 21.45 -2.58 26.06
N ALA A 28 21.10 -3.46 27.01
CA ALA A 28 21.34 -4.89 26.94
C ALA A 28 20.03 -5.70 26.99
N ILE A 29 18.93 -5.21 26.40
CA ILE A 29 17.67 -5.94 26.34
C ILE A 29 17.79 -7.12 25.35
N ASP A 30 17.45 -8.33 25.79
CA ASP A 30 17.33 -9.49 24.90
C ASP A 30 15.95 -9.49 24.22
N TRP A 31 15.91 -8.89 23.02
CA TRP A 31 14.67 -8.79 22.23
C TRP A 31 14.05 -10.14 21.88
N ARG A 32 14.85 -11.21 21.74
CA ARG A 32 14.30 -12.55 21.44
C ARG A 32 13.49 -13.05 22.63
N LEU A 33 14.00 -12.87 23.84
CA LEU A 33 13.29 -13.25 25.06
C LEU A 33 12.06 -12.36 25.31
N VAL A 34 12.14 -11.05 25.03
CA VAL A 34 10.98 -10.14 25.10
C VAL A 34 9.88 -10.60 24.15
N ILE A 35 10.20 -10.89 22.88
CA ILE A 35 9.20 -11.36 21.90
C ILE A 35 8.60 -12.70 22.33
N ALA A 36 9.42 -13.64 22.78
CA ALA A 36 8.97 -14.99 23.13
C ALA A 36 8.11 -15.05 24.41
N HIS A 37 8.41 -14.20 25.39
CA HIS A 37 7.85 -14.33 26.73
C HIS A 37 7.05 -13.12 27.21
N GLU A 38 7.28 -11.94 26.65
CA GLU A 38 6.58 -10.69 26.93
C GLU A 38 5.99 -10.07 25.63
N PRO A 39 5.31 -10.85 24.76
CA PRO A 39 4.86 -10.37 23.44
C PRO A 39 3.93 -9.17 23.48
N ARG A 40 3.26 -8.94 24.62
CA ARG A 40 2.40 -7.76 24.84
C ARG A 40 3.19 -6.47 24.94
N MET A 41 4.41 -6.54 25.49
CA MET A 41 5.29 -5.39 25.71
C MET A 41 5.98 -4.93 24.42
N VAL A 42 6.04 -5.77 23.38
CA VAL A 42 6.68 -5.45 22.10
C VAL A 42 6.11 -4.16 21.49
N LYS A 43 4.79 -3.98 21.56
CA LYS A 43 4.13 -2.75 21.11
C LYS A 43 4.63 -1.52 21.89
N ASP A 44 4.63 -1.61 23.21
CA ASP A 44 4.96 -0.47 24.08
C ASP A 44 6.43 -0.11 23.92
N TRP A 45 7.32 -1.11 23.82
CA TRP A 45 8.73 -0.91 23.51
C TRP A 45 8.94 -0.25 22.15
N MET A 46 8.22 -0.68 21.12
CA MET A 46 8.36 -0.10 19.80
C MET A 46 7.90 1.37 19.75
N ILE A 47 6.81 1.71 20.43
CA ILE A 47 6.35 3.10 20.57
C ILE A 47 7.39 3.92 21.35
N TYR A 48 7.87 3.39 22.47
CA TYR A 48 8.86 4.06 23.32
C TYR A 48 10.15 4.35 22.54
N LEU A 49 10.75 3.33 21.92
CA LEU A 49 12.02 3.47 21.19
C LEU A 49 11.87 4.40 19.98
N HIS A 50 10.75 4.32 19.25
CA HIS A 50 10.47 5.23 18.14
C HIS A 50 10.37 6.69 18.60
N ALA A 51 9.66 6.95 19.71
CA ALA A 51 9.46 8.29 20.25
C ALA A 51 10.75 8.93 20.78
N HIS A 52 11.72 8.10 21.22
CA HIS A 52 13.02 8.55 21.72
C HIS A 52 14.12 8.54 20.67
N GLU A 53 13.78 8.26 19.40
CA GLU A 53 14.75 8.12 18.31
C GLU A 53 15.88 7.15 18.60
N ASP A 54 15.51 6.02 19.20
CA ASP A 54 16.45 5.05 19.73
C ASP A 54 16.69 3.89 18.75
N ASP A 55 17.92 3.79 18.24
CA ASP A 55 18.35 2.79 17.25
C ASP A 55 18.05 1.35 17.65
N ARG A 56 17.88 1.03 18.94
CA ARG A 56 17.48 -0.31 19.41
C ARG A 56 16.13 -0.76 18.86
N VAL A 57 15.28 0.15 18.37
CA VAL A 57 14.06 -0.23 17.64
C VAL A 57 14.39 -1.05 16.39
N VAL A 58 15.53 -0.78 15.75
CA VAL A 58 15.99 -1.50 14.55
C VAL A 58 16.38 -2.92 14.94
N ASP A 59 17.07 -3.10 16.06
CA ASP A 59 17.39 -4.42 16.62
C ASP A 59 16.12 -5.20 16.97
N LEU A 60 15.14 -4.54 17.60
CA LEU A 60 13.83 -5.13 17.88
C LEU A 60 13.11 -5.57 16.60
N LEU A 61 13.06 -4.70 15.57
CA LEU A 61 12.44 -5.02 14.28
C LEU A 61 13.17 -6.18 13.57
N ASN A 62 14.50 -6.19 13.55
CA ASN A 62 15.28 -7.27 12.96
C ASN A 62 15.04 -8.59 13.71
N THR A 63 15.05 -8.55 15.04
CA THR A 63 14.74 -9.72 15.86
C THR A 63 13.32 -10.23 15.60
N LEU A 64 12.36 -9.32 15.44
CA LEU A 64 10.99 -9.69 15.08
C LEU A 64 10.94 -10.31 13.68
N ALA A 65 11.68 -9.78 12.70
CA ALA A 65 11.75 -10.32 11.33
C ALA A 65 12.36 -11.74 11.29
N GLU A 66 13.39 -11.99 12.09
CA GLU A 66 14.06 -13.30 12.19
C GLU A 66 13.20 -14.34 12.89
N THR A 67 12.45 -13.90 13.89
CA THR A 67 11.62 -14.80 14.68
C THR A 67 10.33 -15.14 13.92
N LEU A 68 9.68 -14.16 13.27
CA LEU A 68 8.37 -14.27 12.58
C LEU A 68 8.12 -15.54 11.74
N PRO A 69 9.09 -16.04 10.95
CA PRO A 69 8.91 -17.25 10.14
C PRO A 69 8.79 -18.56 10.93
N GLN A 70 9.04 -18.56 12.23
CA GLN A 70 9.07 -19.77 13.05
C GLN A 70 7.65 -20.23 13.45
N GLU A 71 7.37 -21.53 13.34
CA GLU A 71 6.09 -22.15 13.73
C GLU A 71 5.64 -21.79 15.15
N GLN A 72 6.60 -21.55 16.05
CA GLN A 72 6.32 -21.19 17.44
C GLN A 72 5.55 -19.87 17.57
N LEU A 73 5.67 -18.95 16.60
CA LEU A 73 5.02 -17.65 16.64
C LEU A 73 3.60 -17.64 16.08
N LEU A 74 3.15 -18.75 15.47
CA LEU A 74 1.72 -18.97 15.22
C LEU A 74 0.91 -18.83 16.52
N ARG A 75 1.53 -19.16 17.67
CA ARG A 75 0.95 -19.01 19.00
C ARG A 75 0.84 -17.56 19.47
N LEU A 76 1.65 -16.64 18.92
CA LEU A 76 1.62 -15.23 19.29
C LEU A 76 0.61 -14.41 18.50
N ARG A 77 0.04 -14.96 17.41
CA ARG A 77 -0.95 -14.28 16.57
C ARG A 77 -2.09 -13.62 17.37
N PRO A 78 -2.74 -14.31 18.34
CA PRO A 78 -3.82 -13.69 19.11
C PRO A 78 -3.35 -12.47 19.91
N VAL A 79 -2.13 -12.55 20.48
CA VAL A 79 -1.55 -11.47 21.29
C VAL A 79 -1.23 -10.26 20.43
N TRP A 80 -0.70 -10.45 19.22
CA TRP A 80 -0.40 -9.34 18.31
C TRP A 80 -1.64 -8.69 17.71
N ALA A 81 -2.68 -9.48 17.43
CA ALA A 81 -3.97 -8.95 17.03
C ALA A 81 -4.60 -8.14 18.18
N GLU A 82 -4.58 -8.67 19.40
CA GLU A 82 -5.10 -8.01 20.61
C GLU A 82 -4.35 -6.70 20.91
N THR A 83 -3.02 -6.70 20.81
CA THR A 83 -2.22 -5.48 21.01
C THR A 83 -2.28 -4.49 19.84
N GLN A 84 -2.82 -4.92 18.70
CA GLN A 84 -2.86 -4.16 17.45
C GLN A 84 -1.46 -3.75 16.96
N LEU A 85 -0.48 -4.65 17.07
CA LEU A 85 0.92 -4.36 16.69
C LEU A 85 1.05 -3.85 15.25
N SER A 86 0.27 -4.42 14.32
CA SER A 86 0.22 -3.97 12.93
C SER A 86 -0.32 -2.55 12.76
N CYS A 87 -1.28 -2.12 13.59
CA CYS A 87 -1.78 -0.75 13.58
C CYS A 87 -0.70 0.23 14.05
N VAL A 88 0.08 -0.14 15.07
CA VAL A 88 1.19 0.67 15.58
C VAL A 88 2.27 0.86 14.51
N LEU A 89 2.62 -0.20 13.79
CA LEU A 89 3.59 -0.12 12.67
C LEU A 89 3.08 0.83 11.57
N ILE A 90 1.80 0.77 11.21
CA ILE A 90 1.23 1.74 10.26
C ILE A 90 1.26 3.16 10.84
N ASP A 91 0.89 3.34 12.11
CA ASP A 91 0.87 4.66 12.74
C ASP A 91 2.29 5.28 12.79
N ILE A 92 3.32 4.46 13.01
CA ILE A 92 4.73 4.87 12.89
C ILE A 92 5.06 5.29 11.45
N LEU A 93 4.73 4.47 10.45
CA LEU A 93 4.97 4.81 9.02
C LEU A 93 4.25 6.11 8.59
N LEU A 94 3.13 6.41 9.23
CA LEU A 94 2.32 7.62 9.02
C LEU A 94 2.85 8.84 9.77
N GLY A 95 3.91 8.68 10.58
CA GLY A 95 4.55 9.77 11.31
C GLY A 95 5.01 10.89 10.37
N PRO A 96 4.80 12.16 10.74
CA PRO A 96 5.19 13.32 9.90
C PRO A 96 6.71 13.46 9.75
N ASP A 97 7.48 12.84 10.64
CA ASP A 97 8.93 12.82 10.74
C ASP A 97 9.59 11.62 10.04
N MET A 98 8.80 10.73 9.43
CA MET A 98 9.33 9.61 8.64
C MET A 98 9.88 10.10 7.30
N ASN A 99 11.20 10.00 7.14
CA ASN A 99 11.94 10.40 5.94
C ASN A 99 12.30 9.20 5.06
N TRP A 100 11.42 8.86 4.14
CA TRP A 100 11.57 7.69 3.26
C TRP A 100 12.57 7.93 2.12
N GLU A 101 12.87 9.20 1.86
CA GLU A 101 13.67 9.64 0.74
C GLU A 101 15.15 9.42 0.99
N ASP A 102 15.57 9.57 2.25
CA ASP A 102 16.95 9.46 2.62
C ASP A 102 17.42 8.00 2.59
N SER A 103 18.43 7.75 1.75
CA SER A 103 19.10 6.47 1.65
C SER A 103 20.30 6.35 2.59
N ASP A 104 20.55 7.34 3.45
CA ASP A 104 21.57 7.25 4.48
C ASP A 104 21.18 6.17 5.50
N PRO A 105 22.00 5.10 5.65
CA PRO A 105 21.75 4.07 6.65
C PRO A 105 21.89 4.58 8.09
N GLU A 106 22.53 5.72 8.33
CA GLU A 106 22.71 6.31 9.67
C GLU A 106 21.49 7.13 10.12
N LEU A 107 20.54 7.45 9.21
CA LEU A 107 19.34 8.20 9.56
C LEU A 107 18.28 7.28 10.20
N PHE A 108 18.01 7.47 11.50
CA PHE A 108 17.04 6.69 12.28
C PHE A 108 15.67 6.53 11.61
N LYS A 109 15.04 7.64 11.16
CA LYS A 109 13.73 7.64 10.47
C LYS A 109 13.86 7.56 8.95
N GLY A 110 14.96 6.98 8.46
CA GLY A 110 15.29 6.86 7.04
C GLY A 110 14.52 5.78 6.28
N ARG A 111 14.94 5.56 5.04
CA ARG A 111 14.37 4.53 4.15
C ARG A 111 14.52 3.11 4.70
N PHE A 112 15.66 2.77 5.28
CA PHE A 112 15.92 1.41 5.79
C PHE A 112 15.01 1.05 6.98
N TYR A 113 14.82 1.99 7.90
CA TYR A 113 13.89 1.83 9.01
C TYR A 113 12.44 1.67 8.53
N SER A 114 12.01 2.52 7.58
CA SER A 114 10.68 2.41 6.96
C SER A 114 10.47 1.06 6.28
N LEU A 115 11.49 0.54 5.59
CA LEU A 115 11.45 -0.78 4.94
C LEU A 115 11.38 -1.92 5.97
N ALA A 116 12.14 -1.83 7.06
CA ALA A 116 12.07 -2.81 8.15
C ALA A 116 10.64 -2.89 8.73
N ILE A 117 10.03 -1.74 9.00
CA ILE A 117 8.64 -1.66 9.47
C ILE A 117 7.66 -2.26 8.45
N LEU A 118 7.78 -1.88 7.17
CA LEU A 118 6.92 -2.42 6.10
C LEU A 118 7.02 -3.93 5.96
N ARG A 119 8.23 -4.48 6.10
CA ARG A 119 8.48 -5.93 6.05
C ARG A 119 7.75 -6.62 7.21
N ILE A 120 7.95 -6.16 8.44
CA ILE A 120 7.24 -6.70 9.61
C ILE A 120 5.74 -6.61 9.43
N LEU A 121 5.24 -5.45 8.99
CA LEU A 121 3.81 -5.24 8.77
C LEU A 121 3.25 -6.24 7.75
N ALA A 122 3.93 -6.44 6.62
CA ALA A 122 3.51 -7.42 5.61
C ALA A 122 3.47 -8.85 6.17
N TYR A 123 4.45 -9.24 7.00
CA TYR A 123 4.43 -10.54 7.68
C TYR A 123 3.29 -10.66 8.70
N LEU A 124 3.07 -9.66 9.55
CA LEU A 124 1.98 -9.71 10.53
C LEU A 124 0.62 -9.82 9.84
N LEU A 125 0.44 -9.11 8.73
CA LEU A 125 -0.76 -9.21 7.92
C LEU A 125 -0.89 -10.60 7.29
N SER A 126 0.20 -11.23 6.85
CA SER A 126 0.10 -12.57 6.25
C SER A 126 -0.31 -13.58 7.30
N LEU A 127 0.19 -13.45 8.53
CA LEU A 127 -0.21 -14.28 9.66
C LEU A 127 -1.68 -14.11 10.07
N ILE A 128 -2.23 -12.90 9.97
CA ILE A 128 -3.65 -12.62 10.27
C ILE A 128 -4.57 -13.20 9.17
N THR A 129 -4.08 -13.24 7.93
CA THR A 129 -4.92 -13.44 6.74
C THR A 129 -4.80 -14.84 6.15
N ASP A 130 -3.74 -15.58 6.50
CA ASP A 130 -3.58 -16.99 6.18
C ASP A 130 -4.63 -17.85 6.89
N ALA A 131 -5.75 -18.05 6.20
CA ALA A 131 -6.87 -18.87 6.61
C ALA A 131 -6.69 -20.37 6.30
N SER A 132 -5.57 -20.74 5.66
CA SER A 132 -5.31 -22.12 5.24
C SER A 132 -5.29 -23.07 6.43
N ASP A 133 -4.88 -22.57 7.60
CA ASP A 133 -4.32 -23.43 8.64
C ASP A 133 -5.16 -23.58 9.91
N SER A 134 -6.42 -23.12 9.99
CA SER A 134 -7.18 -23.45 11.21
C SER A 134 -8.69 -23.29 11.24
N ARG A 135 -9.38 -24.42 11.14
CA ARG A 135 -10.70 -24.59 11.79
C ARG A 135 -10.61 -24.51 13.32
N MET A 136 -9.42 -24.63 13.91
CA MET A 136 -9.21 -24.60 15.37
C MET A 136 -8.86 -23.21 15.93
N LEU A 137 -7.94 -22.45 15.32
CA LEU A 137 -7.59 -21.09 15.77
C LEU A 137 -8.65 -20.02 15.42
N ALA A 138 -9.51 -20.28 14.42
CA ALA A 138 -10.55 -19.35 13.99
C ALA A 138 -11.58 -18.98 15.08
N ARG A 139 -11.76 -19.80 16.13
CA ARG A 139 -12.77 -19.53 17.16
C ARG A 139 -12.35 -18.47 18.19
N HIS A 140 -11.08 -18.41 18.57
CA HIS A 140 -10.60 -17.46 19.58
C HIS A 140 -9.82 -16.28 18.98
N SER A 141 -9.12 -16.49 17.87
CA SER A 141 -8.42 -15.41 17.16
C SER A 141 -9.35 -14.54 16.31
N GLY A 142 -10.57 -15.01 16.02
CA GLY A 142 -11.46 -14.38 15.03
C GLY A 142 -11.91 -12.97 15.40
N ALA A 143 -12.24 -12.70 16.67
CA ALA A 143 -12.70 -11.38 17.10
C ALA A 143 -11.57 -10.34 17.02
N HIS A 144 -10.44 -10.59 17.67
CA HIS A 144 -9.29 -9.68 17.64
C HIS A 144 -8.67 -9.54 16.25
N ALA A 145 -8.61 -10.61 15.45
CA ALA A 145 -8.14 -10.51 14.06
C ALA A 145 -9.04 -9.61 13.22
N ARG A 146 -10.37 -9.71 13.39
CA ARG A 146 -11.33 -8.85 12.71
C ARG A 146 -11.21 -7.40 13.18
N GLU A 147 -11.16 -7.15 14.48
CA GLU A 147 -10.95 -5.81 15.05
C GLU A 147 -9.66 -5.19 14.52
N CYS A 148 -8.57 -5.97 14.48
CA CYS A 148 -7.30 -5.55 13.93
C CYS A 148 -7.41 -5.24 12.42
N ALA A 149 -8.08 -6.09 11.64
CA ALA A 149 -8.28 -5.87 10.21
C ALA A 149 -9.12 -4.60 9.96
N ASP A 150 -10.20 -4.40 10.68
CA ASP A 150 -11.04 -3.18 10.59
C ASP A 150 -10.25 -1.93 10.97
N ALA A 151 -9.43 -2.00 12.02
CA ALA A 151 -8.54 -0.92 12.44
C ALA A 151 -7.42 -0.63 11.42
N LEU A 152 -6.95 -1.63 10.69
CA LEU A 152 -5.98 -1.45 9.60
C LEU A 152 -6.63 -0.83 8.36
N LEU A 153 -7.82 -1.29 7.98
CA LEU A 153 -8.57 -0.73 6.85
C LEU A 153 -8.90 0.75 7.08
N SER A 154 -9.25 1.14 8.31
CA SER A 154 -9.53 2.54 8.64
C SER A 154 -8.30 3.44 8.52
N ARG A 155 -7.09 2.87 8.62
CA ARG A 155 -5.82 3.57 8.39
C ARG A 155 -5.35 3.52 6.94
N MET A 156 -5.88 2.60 6.14
CA MET A 156 -5.41 2.37 4.78
C MET A 156 -5.55 3.62 3.90
N GLU A 157 -6.60 4.42 4.09
CA GLU A 157 -6.75 5.69 3.38
C GLU A 157 -5.62 6.67 3.71
N ARG A 158 -5.31 6.86 5.00
CA ARG A 158 -4.17 7.70 5.43
C ARG A 158 -2.83 7.14 4.94
N PHE A 159 -2.66 5.82 4.94
CA PHE A 159 -1.44 5.17 4.45
C PHE A 159 -1.26 5.42 2.95
N VAL A 160 -2.33 5.25 2.20
CA VAL A 160 -2.40 5.58 0.77
C VAL A 160 -2.03 7.04 0.52
N GLU A 161 -2.55 7.98 1.33
CA GLU A 161 -2.20 9.41 1.26
C GLU A 161 -0.71 9.64 1.57
N ALA A 162 -0.17 9.01 2.61
CA ALA A 162 1.22 9.21 3.02
C ALA A 162 2.21 8.68 1.97
N ILE A 163 1.95 7.53 1.36
CA ILE A 163 2.78 7.01 0.25
C ILE A 163 2.60 7.90 -0.98
N TRP A 164 1.40 8.41 -1.23
CA TRP A 164 1.13 9.34 -2.32
C TRP A 164 1.89 10.66 -2.20
N ASP A 165 1.98 11.22 -1.00
CA ASP A 165 2.74 12.45 -0.78
C ASP A 165 4.23 12.26 -1.06
N ARG A 166 4.70 11.00 -0.98
CA ARG A 166 6.06 10.56 -1.30
C ARG A 166 6.23 10.03 -2.73
N ARG A 167 5.27 10.27 -3.61
CA ARG A 167 5.28 9.77 -5.00
C ARG A 167 6.51 10.18 -5.80
N HIS A 168 7.21 11.25 -5.45
CA HIS A 168 8.46 11.65 -6.12
C HIS A 168 9.59 10.62 -5.93
N MET A 169 9.46 9.70 -4.97
CA MET A 169 10.32 8.52 -4.86
C MET A 169 10.11 7.50 -5.98
N VAL A 170 8.99 7.58 -6.72
CA VAL A 170 8.72 6.70 -7.87
C VAL A 170 9.64 7.11 -9.02
N PRO A 171 10.53 6.21 -9.49
CA PRO A 171 11.39 6.50 -10.63
C PRO A 171 10.53 6.87 -11.84
N LYS A 172 10.71 8.08 -12.37
CA LYS A 172 10.15 8.53 -13.65
C LYS A 172 8.61 8.52 -13.72
N ILE A 173 7.92 9.15 -12.77
CA ILE A 173 6.52 9.53 -13.02
C ILE A 173 6.49 10.47 -14.25
N PRO A 174 5.61 10.23 -15.26
CA PRO A 174 5.47 11.12 -16.40
C PRO A 174 5.12 12.54 -15.91
N ASP A 175 6.05 13.49 -16.07
CA ASP A 175 6.04 14.90 -15.66
C ASP A 175 5.29 15.19 -14.35
N GLY A 176 6.00 15.55 -13.27
CA GLY A 176 5.51 15.65 -11.87
C GLY A 176 4.26 16.48 -11.62
N GLU A 177 3.86 17.28 -12.60
CA GLU A 177 2.66 18.07 -12.61
C GLU A 177 1.39 17.22 -12.92
N THR A 178 1.51 16.06 -13.57
CA THR A 178 0.42 15.10 -13.87
C THR A 178 0.06 14.26 -12.65
N ALA A 179 1.08 13.94 -11.87
CA ALA A 179 0.94 13.32 -10.56
C ALA A 179 0.05 14.19 -9.66
N TYR A 180 0.33 15.49 -9.54
CA TYR A 180 -0.37 16.42 -8.64
C TYR A 180 -1.92 16.43 -8.77
N HIS A 181 -2.47 16.04 -9.92
CA HIS A 181 -3.92 16.05 -10.19
C HIS A 181 -4.57 14.68 -10.35
N ALA A 182 -3.79 13.60 -10.43
CA ALA A 182 -4.32 12.23 -10.36
C ALA A 182 -4.69 11.94 -8.89
N ALA A 183 -5.74 12.61 -8.41
CA ALA A 183 -6.25 12.73 -7.04
C ALA A 183 -5.80 11.73 -5.97
N LYS A 184 -5.89 12.19 -4.72
CA LYS A 184 -5.99 11.44 -3.44
C LYS A 184 -6.67 10.04 -3.50
N LEU A 185 -7.54 9.80 -4.48
CA LEU A 185 -8.29 8.55 -4.71
C LEU A 185 -7.66 7.60 -5.77
N ASN A 186 -6.49 7.93 -6.31
CA ASN A 186 -5.89 7.24 -7.46
C ASN A 186 -4.56 6.54 -7.17
N PHE A 187 -4.27 6.29 -5.91
CA PHE A 187 -3.02 5.67 -5.48
C PHE A 187 -2.72 4.34 -6.18
N ILE A 188 -3.74 3.50 -6.41
CA ILE A 188 -3.53 2.23 -7.13
C ILE A 188 -3.06 2.47 -8.57
N SER A 189 -3.44 3.57 -9.23
CA SER A 189 -2.85 3.94 -10.52
C SER A 189 -1.39 4.35 -10.39
N VAL A 190 -1.01 5.10 -9.36
CA VAL A 190 0.41 5.42 -9.14
C VAL A 190 1.21 4.17 -8.80
N MET A 191 0.66 3.24 -8.01
CA MET A 191 1.28 1.94 -7.79
C MET A 191 1.45 1.17 -9.10
N SER A 192 0.45 1.16 -9.99
CA SER A 192 0.59 0.59 -11.33
C SER A 192 1.77 1.18 -12.08
N TRP A 193 1.87 2.51 -12.15
CA TRP A 193 2.99 3.18 -12.83
C TRP A 193 4.34 2.88 -12.18
N PHE A 194 4.38 2.86 -10.85
CA PHE A 194 5.60 2.56 -10.11
C PHE A 194 6.10 1.14 -10.37
N ILE A 195 5.19 0.15 -10.33
CA ILE A 195 5.53 -1.25 -10.62
C ILE A 195 6.01 -1.37 -12.07
N GLU A 196 5.33 -0.75 -13.02
CA GLU A 196 5.74 -0.75 -14.43
C GLU A 196 7.13 -0.13 -14.63
N ALA A 197 7.40 1.02 -14.02
CA ALA A 197 8.69 1.71 -14.10
C ALA A 197 9.82 0.85 -13.51
N VAL A 198 9.63 0.32 -12.29
CA VAL A 198 10.62 -0.54 -11.61
C VAL A 198 10.93 -1.81 -12.40
N VAL A 199 9.91 -2.46 -12.98
CA VAL A 199 10.10 -3.66 -13.80
C VAL A 199 10.76 -3.36 -15.14
N LYS A 200 10.45 -2.21 -15.74
CA LYS A 200 11.03 -1.76 -17.00
C LYS A 200 12.50 -1.39 -16.86
N ASP A 201 12.85 -0.69 -15.78
CA ASP A 201 14.22 -0.23 -15.53
C ASP A 201 15.07 -1.29 -14.80
N GLY A 202 14.46 -2.34 -14.25
CA GLY A 202 15.17 -3.43 -13.57
C GLY A 202 15.72 -3.02 -12.19
N GLU A 203 15.05 -2.08 -11.51
CA GLU A 203 15.54 -1.51 -10.25
C GLU A 203 15.21 -2.41 -9.05
N GLU A 204 16.07 -3.41 -8.84
CA GLU A 204 15.93 -4.42 -7.77
C GLU A 204 15.78 -3.84 -6.36
N GLY A 205 16.36 -2.66 -6.09
CA GLY A 205 16.26 -2.00 -4.78
C GLY A 205 14.83 -1.65 -4.36
N TYR A 206 13.88 -1.58 -5.29
CA TYR A 206 12.47 -1.32 -4.99
C TYR A 206 11.62 -2.60 -4.88
N ARG A 207 12.18 -3.78 -5.15
CA ARG A 207 11.46 -5.05 -5.13
C ARG A 207 10.71 -5.24 -3.82
N ASP A 208 11.42 -5.17 -2.69
CA ASP A 208 10.85 -5.48 -1.39
C ASP A 208 9.86 -4.41 -0.92
N ILE A 209 10.12 -3.13 -1.24
CA ILE A 209 9.20 -2.03 -0.98
C ILE A 209 7.86 -2.30 -1.68
N LEU A 210 7.88 -2.58 -2.98
CA LEU A 210 6.66 -2.84 -3.76
C LEU A 210 5.92 -4.09 -3.29
N LYS A 211 6.65 -5.20 -3.03
CA LYS A 211 6.05 -6.43 -2.50
C LYS A 211 5.35 -6.19 -1.18
N ASN A 212 6.01 -5.48 -0.25
CA ASN A 212 5.45 -5.20 1.06
C ASN A 212 4.26 -4.25 0.97
N ILE A 213 4.30 -3.17 0.17
CA ILE A 213 3.15 -2.29 -0.04
C ILE A 213 1.97 -3.07 -0.62
N LEU A 214 2.19 -3.87 -1.67
CA LEU A 214 1.13 -4.69 -2.26
C LEU A 214 0.59 -5.72 -1.28
N ALA A 215 1.44 -6.36 -0.46
CA ALA A 215 1.00 -7.27 0.58
C ALA A 215 0.12 -6.55 1.61
N VAL A 216 0.54 -5.37 2.06
CA VAL A 216 -0.23 -4.53 3.01
C VAL A 216 -1.61 -4.18 2.47
N LEU A 217 -1.72 -3.90 1.17
CA LEU A 217 -3.01 -3.64 0.51
C LEU A 217 -3.84 -4.91 0.32
N THR A 218 -3.20 -6.03 -0.03
CA THR A 218 -3.87 -7.26 -0.50
C THR A 218 -4.41 -8.10 0.65
N LEU A 219 -3.61 -8.25 1.71
CA LEU A 219 -3.86 -9.24 2.76
C LEU A 219 -5.14 -8.94 3.56
N PRO A 220 -5.39 -7.69 4.04
CA PRO A 220 -6.65 -7.36 4.69
C PRO A 220 -7.87 -7.64 3.81
N LEU A 221 -7.79 -7.30 2.52
CA LEU A 221 -8.86 -7.53 1.54
C LEU A 221 -9.15 -9.02 1.35
N HIS A 222 -8.11 -9.85 1.30
CA HIS A 222 -8.26 -11.30 1.17
C HIS A 222 -8.99 -11.92 2.37
N HIS A 223 -8.60 -11.52 3.60
CA HIS A 223 -9.25 -12.02 4.81
C HIS A 223 -10.75 -11.72 4.83
N LEU A 224 -11.14 -10.54 4.37
CA LEU A 224 -12.54 -10.13 4.35
C LEU A 224 -13.35 -10.89 3.28
N GLN A 225 -12.73 -11.28 2.17
CA GLN A 225 -13.37 -12.18 1.20
C GLN A 225 -13.67 -13.57 1.78
N LEU A 226 -12.85 -14.05 2.71
CA LEU A 226 -13.00 -15.37 3.32
C LEU A 226 -14.07 -15.40 4.42
N ASP A 227 -14.40 -14.25 5.03
CA ASP A 227 -15.43 -14.11 6.06
C ASP A 227 -16.86 -14.10 5.44
N ARG A 228 -17.30 -15.28 4.99
CA ARG A 228 -18.55 -15.47 4.22
C ARG A 228 -19.83 -14.99 4.92
N LYS A 229 -19.86 -14.91 6.26
CA LYS A 229 -21.08 -14.63 7.03
C LYS A 229 -21.49 -13.15 7.03
N ASN A 230 -20.55 -12.23 6.79
CA ASN A 230 -20.79 -10.78 6.65
C ASN A 230 -20.57 -10.28 5.21
N SER A 231 -20.55 -11.21 4.25
CA SER A 231 -20.04 -10.96 2.90
C SER A 231 -20.79 -9.84 2.17
N GLN A 232 -22.11 -9.70 2.31
CA GLN A 232 -22.85 -8.76 1.48
C GLN A 232 -22.58 -7.28 1.82
N GLU A 233 -22.69 -6.88 3.09
CA GLU A 233 -22.43 -5.49 3.50
C GLU A 233 -20.97 -5.11 3.23
N TYR A 234 -20.04 -6.02 3.52
CA TYR A 234 -18.63 -5.81 3.25
C TYR A 234 -18.34 -5.72 1.75
N ILE A 235 -18.88 -6.63 0.93
CA ILE A 235 -18.73 -6.57 -0.54
C ILE A 235 -19.26 -5.23 -1.06
N THR A 236 -20.39 -4.75 -0.53
CA THR A 236 -20.91 -3.43 -0.88
C THR A 236 -19.94 -2.31 -0.48
N LYS A 237 -19.38 -2.32 0.73
CA LYS A 237 -18.38 -1.33 1.17
C LYS A 237 -17.09 -1.39 0.34
N LEU A 238 -16.58 -2.60 0.08
CA LEU A 238 -15.41 -2.82 -0.74
C LEU A 238 -15.65 -2.31 -2.16
N TYR A 239 -16.75 -2.69 -2.81
CA TYR A 239 -17.07 -2.25 -4.16
C TYR A 239 -17.31 -0.74 -4.27
N ALA A 240 -17.77 -0.11 -3.19
CA ALA A 240 -17.86 1.34 -3.09
C ALA A 240 -16.52 2.02 -2.75
N SER A 241 -15.51 1.28 -2.29
CA SER A 241 -14.24 1.86 -1.87
C SER A 241 -13.43 2.40 -3.06
N PRO A 242 -12.70 3.52 -2.86
CA PRO A 242 -11.79 4.04 -3.88
C PRO A 242 -10.75 3.01 -4.35
N ILE A 243 -10.24 2.18 -3.43
CA ILE A 243 -9.24 1.14 -3.73
C ILE A 243 -9.81 0.13 -4.75
N HIS A 244 -11.03 -0.37 -4.54
CA HIS A 244 -11.65 -1.29 -5.50
C HIS A 244 -11.99 -0.60 -6.82
N ILE A 245 -12.60 0.58 -6.77
CA ILE A 245 -13.03 1.30 -7.98
C ILE A 245 -11.83 1.61 -8.88
N THR A 246 -10.74 2.12 -8.29
CA THR A 246 -9.50 2.43 -9.02
C THR A 246 -8.77 1.16 -9.41
N GLY A 247 -8.63 0.18 -8.51
CA GLY A 247 -7.99 -1.10 -8.80
C GLY A 247 -8.65 -1.83 -9.96
N LYS A 248 -9.98 -1.91 -10.00
CA LYS A 248 -10.73 -2.50 -11.11
C LYS A 248 -10.44 -1.85 -12.47
N ARG A 249 -10.18 -0.54 -12.49
CA ARG A 249 -9.89 0.20 -13.73
C ARG A 249 -8.51 -0.12 -14.26
N VAL A 250 -7.50 -0.08 -13.39
CA VAL A 250 -6.10 -0.14 -13.84
C VAL A 250 -5.59 -1.58 -13.93
N TRP A 251 -6.15 -2.50 -13.14
CA TRP A 251 -5.55 -3.80 -12.89
C TRP A 251 -5.23 -4.61 -14.15
N LEU A 252 -6.18 -4.71 -15.09
CA LEU A 252 -6.00 -5.51 -16.30
C LEU A 252 -4.94 -4.90 -17.21
N ASP A 253 -4.94 -3.59 -17.36
CA ASP A 253 -4.02 -2.91 -18.27
C ASP A 253 -2.60 -2.89 -17.72
N THR A 254 -2.43 -2.64 -16.41
CA THR A 254 -1.16 -2.81 -15.71
C THR A 254 -0.64 -4.24 -15.86
N LEU A 255 -1.51 -5.25 -15.69
CA LEU A 255 -1.10 -6.65 -15.83
C LEU A 255 -0.63 -6.98 -17.25
N ASN A 256 -1.35 -6.47 -18.26
CA ASN A 256 -0.96 -6.65 -19.66
C ASN A 256 0.35 -5.90 -19.98
N ALA A 257 0.52 -4.69 -19.46
CA ALA A 257 1.75 -3.91 -19.60
C ALA A 257 2.94 -4.66 -18.98
N LEU A 258 2.80 -5.16 -17.75
CA LEU A 258 3.84 -5.95 -17.09
C LEU A 258 4.20 -7.20 -17.89
N ILE A 259 3.22 -7.92 -18.45
CA ILE A 259 3.46 -9.09 -19.31
C ILE A 259 4.25 -8.68 -20.57
N ALA A 260 3.94 -7.53 -21.16
CA ALA A 260 4.55 -7.04 -22.39
C ALA A 260 5.98 -6.47 -22.21
N ILE A 261 6.39 -6.10 -20.99
CA ILE A 261 7.75 -5.60 -20.74
C ILE A 261 8.79 -6.69 -21.06
N ASN A 262 9.72 -6.41 -21.98
CA ASN A 262 10.87 -7.27 -22.22
C ASN A 262 11.98 -6.93 -21.22
N SER A 263 12.00 -7.62 -20.08
CA SER A 263 13.03 -7.41 -19.04
C SER A 263 14.34 -8.13 -19.41
N PRO A 264 15.51 -7.52 -19.13
CA PRO A 264 16.79 -8.21 -19.22
C PRO A 264 16.84 -9.40 -18.23
N ASP A 265 17.81 -10.31 -18.38
CA ASP A 265 17.93 -11.50 -17.53
C ASP A 265 17.96 -11.17 -16.03
N SER A 266 18.65 -10.09 -15.65
CA SER A 266 18.69 -9.59 -14.28
C SER A 266 17.30 -9.21 -13.74
N GLY A 267 16.45 -8.58 -14.56
CA GLY A 267 15.11 -8.13 -14.17
C GLY A 267 14.00 -9.18 -14.34
N ARG A 268 14.31 -10.40 -14.82
CA ARG A 268 13.30 -11.44 -15.07
C ARG A 268 12.63 -11.89 -13.78
N SER A 269 13.39 -12.05 -12.70
CA SER A 269 12.85 -12.48 -11.41
C SER A 269 11.97 -11.39 -10.78
N LEU A 270 12.38 -10.12 -10.85
CA LEU A 270 11.58 -8.97 -10.44
C LEU A 270 10.25 -8.89 -11.20
N LYS A 271 10.27 -9.05 -12.52
CA LYS A 271 9.04 -9.08 -13.34
C LYS A 271 8.07 -10.17 -12.89
N VAL A 272 8.58 -11.38 -12.64
CA VAL A 272 7.76 -12.51 -12.18
C VAL A 272 7.13 -12.20 -10.82
N ASP A 273 7.93 -11.73 -9.86
CA ASP A 273 7.47 -11.34 -8.52
C ASP A 273 6.37 -10.26 -8.60
N MET A 274 6.57 -9.23 -9.41
CA MET A 274 5.61 -8.12 -9.56
C MET A 274 4.31 -8.56 -10.23
N ILE A 275 4.37 -9.42 -11.24
CA ILE A 275 3.17 -10.02 -11.86
C ILE A 275 2.40 -10.85 -10.83
N GLN A 276 3.08 -11.64 -10.01
CA GLN A 276 2.45 -12.46 -8.97
C GLN A 276 1.79 -11.58 -7.91
N ALA A 277 2.49 -10.58 -7.39
CA ALA A 277 1.97 -9.65 -6.39
C ALA A 277 0.75 -8.88 -6.92
N TRP A 278 0.80 -8.39 -8.17
CA TRP A 278 -0.31 -7.68 -8.80
C TRP A 278 -1.52 -8.59 -9.08
N LYS A 279 -1.30 -9.85 -9.44
CA LYS A 279 -2.38 -10.85 -9.55
C LYS A 279 -3.02 -11.15 -8.20
N ALA A 280 -2.23 -11.27 -7.13
CA ALA A 280 -2.73 -11.48 -5.77
C ALA A 280 -3.63 -10.30 -5.33
N TYR A 281 -3.17 -9.07 -5.56
CA TYR A 281 -3.97 -7.86 -5.35
C TYR A 281 -5.30 -7.91 -6.11
N GLY A 282 -5.27 -8.21 -7.41
CA GLY A 282 -6.48 -8.37 -8.23
C GLY A 282 -7.46 -9.38 -7.65
N THR A 283 -6.98 -10.56 -7.29
CA THR A 283 -7.81 -11.62 -6.68
C THR A 283 -8.47 -11.11 -5.40
N ALA A 284 -7.73 -10.39 -4.54
CA ALA A 284 -8.26 -9.85 -3.29
C ALA A 284 -9.33 -8.76 -3.46
N ILE A 285 -9.38 -8.09 -4.63
CA ILE A 285 -10.48 -7.18 -5.00
C ILE A 285 -11.51 -7.83 -5.93
N GLY A 286 -11.49 -9.16 -6.09
CA GLY A 286 -12.47 -9.92 -6.87
C GLY A 286 -12.24 -9.89 -8.39
N LEU A 287 -11.02 -9.57 -8.84
CA LEU A 287 -10.61 -9.58 -10.24
C LEU A 287 -9.79 -10.82 -10.53
N SER A 288 -10.08 -11.51 -11.62
CA SER A 288 -9.22 -12.60 -12.08
C SER A 288 -9.18 -12.67 -13.60
N GLN A 289 -8.07 -13.21 -14.13
CA GLN A 289 -7.95 -13.47 -15.57
C GLN A 289 -8.97 -14.52 -16.05
N HIS A 290 -9.56 -15.32 -15.17
CA HIS A 290 -10.57 -16.32 -15.54
C HIS A 290 -12.01 -15.79 -15.46
N SER A 291 -12.27 -14.73 -14.68
CA SER A 291 -13.55 -14.00 -14.69
C SER A 291 -13.82 -13.21 -15.98
N ARG A 292 -13.05 -13.50 -17.05
CA ARG A 292 -12.73 -12.59 -18.17
C ARG A 292 -13.78 -12.38 -19.24
N ILE A 293 -14.91 -13.09 -19.31
CA ILE A 293 -15.66 -13.06 -20.58
C ILE A 293 -16.81 -12.03 -20.63
N LEU A 294 -17.38 -11.56 -19.50
CA LEU A 294 -18.59 -10.72 -19.60
C LEU A 294 -18.53 -9.33 -18.94
N ASN A 295 -17.65 -9.06 -17.96
CA ASN A 295 -17.70 -7.77 -17.23
C ASN A 295 -16.40 -6.95 -17.21
N ILE A 296 -15.21 -7.55 -17.35
CA ILE A 296 -13.93 -6.82 -17.23
C ILE A 296 -13.51 -6.14 -18.53
N ALA A 297 -13.84 -6.70 -19.70
CA ALA A 297 -13.57 -6.06 -21.00
C ALA A 297 -14.25 -4.67 -21.13
N ASN A 298 -15.35 -4.44 -20.41
CA ASN A 298 -16.01 -3.14 -20.34
C ASN A 298 -15.37 -2.14 -19.35
N THR A 299 -14.40 -2.58 -18.54
CA THR A 299 -13.75 -1.80 -17.47
C THR A 299 -12.23 -1.64 -17.59
N SER A 300 -11.60 -2.15 -18.66
CA SER A 300 -10.28 -1.67 -19.11
C SER A 300 -10.29 -0.14 -19.16
N LEU A 301 -9.14 0.48 -18.87
CA LEU A 301 -8.80 1.88 -19.06
C LEU A 301 -9.23 2.31 -20.46
N LYS A 302 -10.52 2.61 -20.62
CA LYS A 302 -11.01 3.35 -21.77
C LYS A 302 -10.18 4.61 -21.74
N GLY A 303 -9.41 4.85 -22.80
CA GLY A 303 -8.61 6.04 -22.91
C GLY A 303 -9.47 7.30 -22.70
N PRO A 304 -8.82 8.48 -22.69
CA PRO A 304 -9.58 9.73 -22.69
C PRO A 304 -10.70 9.66 -23.71
N SER A 305 -11.79 10.38 -23.41
CA SER A 305 -12.86 10.50 -24.39
C SER A 305 -12.28 10.88 -25.74
N GLU A 306 -12.77 10.25 -26.81
CA GLU A 306 -12.37 10.65 -28.15
C GLU A 306 -13.27 11.80 -28.64
N PRO A 307 -12.73 12.74 -29.42
CA PRO A 307 -13.52 13.86 -29.89
C PRO A 307 -14.45 13.32 -30.96
N ASN A 308 -15.74 13.42 -30.71
CA ASN A 308 -16.73 13.08 -31.71
C ASN A 308 -17.07 14.34 -32.50
N GLU A 309 -16.68 14.40 -33.77
CA GLU A 309 -16.92 15.54 -34.64
C GLU A 309 -18.42 15.81 -34.83
N THR A 310 -19.24 14.77 -34.88
CA THR A 310 -20.68 14.86 -35.18
C THR A 310 -21.55 14.94 -33.94
N ALA A 311 -21.09 14.41 -32.80
CA ALA A 311 -21.83 14.47 -31.56
C ALA A 311 -21.54 15.75 -30.76
N ALA A 312 -22.54 16.19 -30.00
CA ALA A 312 -22.35 17.25 -29.01
C ALA A 312 -21.65 16.70 -27.75
N TYR A 313 -20.87 17.53 -27.05
CA TYR A 313 -20.06 17.07 -25.91
C TYR A 313 -20.84 16.39 -24.79
N TRP A 314 -22.12 16.70 -24.60
CA TRP A 314 -22.95 16.06 -23.58
C TRP A 314 -23.29 14.60 -23.89
N ARG A 315 -23.08 14.16 -25.14
CA ARG A 315 -23.17 12.75 -25.56
C ARG A 315 -21.82 12.02 -25.48
N THR A 316 -20.72 12.75 -25.36
CA THR A 316 -19.39 12.19 -25.14
C THR A 316 -19.29 11.65 -23.71
N PRO A 317 -18.66 10.48 -23.48
CA PRO A 317 -18.38 10.01 -22.12
C PRO A 317 -17.70 11.10 -21.29
N LYS A 318 -18.12 11.28 -20.03
CA LYS A 318 -17.59 12.33 -19.13
C LYS A 318 -16.25 11.93 -18.51
N ARG A 319 -15.23 11.83 -19.37
CA ARG A 319 -13.82 11.54 -18.99
C ARG A 319 -12.95 12.75 -19.29
N CYS A 320 -11.85 12.89 -18.54
CA CYS A 320 -10.86 13.90 -18.87
C CYS A 320 -10.20 13.55 -20.20
N PHE A 321 -10.01 14.56 -21.06
CA PHE A 321 -9.39 14.38 -22.36
C PHE A 321 -7.86 14.29 -22.30
N TRP A 322 -7.27 14.86 -21.24
CA TRP A 322 -5.84 14.79 -21.03
C TRP A 322 -5.44 13.34 -20.75
N LYS A 323 -4.75 12.70 -21.70
CA LYS A 323 -4.39 11.26 -21.68
C LYS A 323 -3.76 10.81 -20.36
N ALA A 324 -2.92 11.66 -19.77
CA ALA A 324 -2.18 11.33 -18.56
C ALA A 324 -2.96 11.63 -17.27
N CYS A 325 -4.16 12.21 -17.37
CA CYS A 325 -5.02 12.42 -16.22
C CYS A 325 -5.62 11.10 -15.71
N GLY A 326 -5.55 10.84 -14.39
CA GLY A 326 -6.25 9.71 -13.77
C GLY A 326 -7.77 9.70 -14.00
N CYS A 327 -8.36 10.85 -14.34
CA CYS A 327 -9.78 10.98 -14.69
C CYS A 327 -10.08 10.65 -16.16
N ALA A 328 -9.06 10.44 -17.01
CA ALA A 328 -9.22 10.06 -18.41
C ALA A 328 -9.73 8.62 -18.56
N VAL A 329 -9.57 7.83 -17.50
CA VAL A 329 -9.66 6.36 -17.55
C VAL A 329 -10.83 5.76 -16.75
N GLY A 330 -11.71 6.61 -16.19
CA GLY A 330 -12.90 6.19 -15.45
C GLY A 330 -14.19 6.31 -16.25
N ILE A 331 -15.22 5.51 -15.94
CA ILE A 331 -16.56 5.62 -16.57
C ILE A 331 -17.19 7.00 -16.29
N HIS A 332 -16.93 7.54 -15.09
CA HIS A 332 -17.29 8.90 -14.68
C HIS A 332 -16.15 9.47 -13.85
N SER A 333 -15.79 10.73 -14.12
CA SER A 333 -15.12 11.55 -13.12
C SER A 333 -16.05 11.71 -11.91
N GLY A 334 -15.63 11.33 -10.71
CA GLY A 334 -16.38 11.58 -9.47
C GLY A 334 -16.50 13.08 -9.11
N HIS A 335 -16.09 13.96 -10.02
CA HIS A 335 -16.14 15.41 -9.90
C HIS A 335 -16.69 16.00 -11.21
N ARG A 336 -17.03 17.29 -11.16
CA ARG A 336 -17.49 18.04 -12.34
C ARG A 336 -16.37 18.10 -13.38
N VAL A 337 -16.71 17.84 -14.64
CA VAL A 337 -15.86 18.11 -15.80
C VAL A 337 -16.27 19.41 -16.45
N ARG A 338 -15.29 20.14 -16.97
CA ARG A 338 -15.47 21.37 -17.75
C ARG A 338 -15.34 21.06 -19.22
N VAL A 339 -16.20 21.68 -20.04
CA VAL A 339 -16.05 21.62 -21.49
C VAL A 339 -14.99 22.62 -21.95
N CYS A 340 -14.21 22.26 -22.97
CA CYS A 340 -13.36 23.22 -23.67
C CYS A 340 -14.24 24.33 -24.27
N LYS A 341 -13.95 25.59 -23.93
CA LYS A 341 -14.71 26.75 -24.42
C LYS A 341 -14.42 27.08 -25.89
N GLY A 342 -13.38 26.51 -26.49
CA GLY A 342 -13.07 26.69 -27.90
C GLY A 342 -13.93 25.77 -28.76
N CYS A 343 -13.60 24.49 -28.77
CA CYS A 343 -14.27 23.52 -29.65
C CYS A 343 -15.60 22.97 -29.11
N TYR A 344 -15.86 23.06 -27.80
CA TYR A 344 -17.01 22.40 -27.16
C TYR A 344 -17.13 20.90 -27.47
N LYS A 345 -16.00 20.20 -27.72
CA LYS A 345 -15.97 18.76 -28.01
C LYS A 345 -15.30 17.93 -26.94
N VAL A 346 -14.40 18.54 -26.18
CA VAL A 346 -13.54 17.85 -25.22
C VAL A 346 -13.85 18.30 -23.79
N LEU A 347 -13.62 17.39 -22.84
CA LEU A 347 -13.95 17.56 -21.42
C LEU A 347 -12.70 17.44 -20.56
N TYR A 348 -12.53 18.30 -19.56
CA TYR A 348 -11.39 18.27 -18.66
C TYR A 348 -11.85 18.19 -17.21
N CYS A 349 -11.10 17.50 -16.36
CA CYS A 349 -11.38 17.49 -14.92
C CYS A 349 -11.01 18.81 -14.24
N HIS A 350 -10.00 19.51 -14.77
CA HIS A 350 -9.41 20.70 -14.17
C HIS A 350 -8.87 21.65 -15.25
N VAL A 351 -8.64 22.93 -14.91
CA VAL A 351 -8.04 23.90 -15.85
C VAL A 351 -6.64 23.46 -16.30
N ASN A 352 -5.85 22.89 -15.40
CA ASN A 352 -4.50 22.45 -15.71
C ASN A 352 -4.48 21.29 -16.72
N CYS A 353 -5.43 20.36 -16.65
CA CYS A 353 -5.57 19.32 -17.67
C CYS A 353 -5.93 19.90 -19.04
N GLN A 354 -6.74 20.97 -19.08
CA GLN A 354 -7.00 21.68 -20.32
C GLN A 354 -5.72 22.35 -20.86
N THR A 355 -4.97 23.06 -20.01
CA THR A 355 -3.72 23.74 -20.40
C THR A 355 -2.71 22.77 -20.98
N ARG A 356 -2.49 21.61 -20.34
CA ARG A 356 -1.53 20.62 -20.85
C ARG A 356 -1.97 19.95 -22.13
N ASP A 357 -3.25 19.60 -22.24
CA ASP A 357 -3.76 19.05 -23.49
C ASP A 357 -3.62 20.07 -24.62
N TRP A 358 -3.80 21.36 -24.32
CA TRP A 358 -3.57 22.47 -25.23
C TRP A 358 -2.12 22.57 -25.70
N GLU A 359 -1.15 22.46 -24.78
CA GLU A 359 0.29 22.45 -25.06
C GLU A 359 0.72 21.18 -25.82
N ALA A 360 0.06 20.05 -25.58
CA ALA A 360 0.32 18.77 -26.23
C ALA A 360 -0.31 18.64 -27.63
N GLY A 361 -0.84 19.73 -28.20
CA GLY A 361 -1.33 19.76 -29.58
C GLY A 361 -2.85 19.89 -29.73
N HIS A 362 -3.63 19.99 -28.64
CA HIS A 362 -5.07 20.24 -28.76
C HIS A 362 -5.34 21.62 -29.35
N ARG A 363 -4.44 22.59 -29.20
CA ARG A 363 -4.61 23.95 -29.73
C ARG A 363 -4.89 23.96 -31.24
N GLU A 364 -4.16 23.14 -31.99
CA GLU A 364 -4.21 23.06 -33.44
C GLU A 364 -5.51 22.42 -33.90
N VAL A 365 -6.04 21.46 -33.13
CA VAL A 365 -7.31 20.79 -33.41
C VAL A 365 -8.50 21.68 -33.01
N CYS A 366 -8.40 22.34 -31.86
CA CYS A 366 -9.44 23.20 -31.29
C CYS A 366 -9.78 24.39 -32.18
N ARG A 367 -8.82 24.91 -32.96
CA ARG A 367 -9.02 26.03 -33.90
C ARG A 367 -9.58 25.63 -35.26
N LYS A 368 -9.48 24.35 -35.64
CA LYS A 368 -9.89 23.83 -36.95
C LYS A 368 -11.35 23.38 -36.98
N LEU A 369 -11.93 23.14 -35.80
CA LEU A 369 -13.33 22.82 -35.56
C LEU A 369 -14.11 24.08 -35.24
#